data_AF-A0A564G1A5-F1
#
_entry.id   AF-A0A564G1A5-F1
#
_cell.length_a   1.000
_cell.length_b   1.000
_cell.length_c   1.000
_cell.angle_alpha   90.00
_cell.angle_beta   90.00
_cell.angle_gamma   90.00
#
_symmetry.space_group_name_H-M   'P 1'
#
loop_
_entity.id
_entity.type
_entity.pdbx_description
1 polymer ?
#
loop_
_entity_poly.entity_id
_entity_poly.type
_entity_poly.pdbx_seq_one_letter_code
_entity_poly.pdbx_strand_id
1 'polypeptide(L)'
;MMSPPGFRRRGRLVGTAVFAFGIQAALTGPAGAGGSSPAGLLDGLVAGWEAFTGSVARRLSDTAQAVADMPAMDLTPPVTVIRGRRSCPIPAPGRSADCAAAALRLCNEQGFLSGQELDIESGQVCRGTQLGLWGGQPGTPCKFKNWITEAVCW
;
A
#
# COMPACT_ATOMS: atom_id res chain seq x y z
N MET A 1 6.67 -39.53 34.58
CA MET A 1 7.36 -38.45 35.31
C MET A 1 6.53 -37.18 35.14
N MET A 2 6.22 -36.56 36.27
CA MET A 2 5.53 -35.29 36.53
C MET A 2 4.23 -34.92 35.77
N SER A 3 3.13 -35.10 36.51
CA SER A 3 1.91 -34.27 36.48
C SER A 3 2.03 -33.16 37.59
N PRO A 4 1.01 -32.37 37.95
CA PRO A 4 0.92 -30.91 37.84
C PRO A 4 0.94 -30.17 39.21
N PRO A 5 0.61 -28.87 39.23
CA PRO A 5 -0.40 -28.36 40.17
C PRO A 5 -1.44 -27.46 39.43
N GLY A 6 -2.70 -27.29 39.82
CA GLY A 6 -3.40 -27.62 41.06
C GLY A 6 -3.79 -26.36 41.84
N PHE A 7 -5.11 -26.21 42.11
CA PHE A 7 -5.80 -25.36 43.11
C PHE A 7 -6.11 -23.88 42.75
N ARG A 8 -7.24 -23.27 43.17
CA ARG A 8 -8.63 -23.67 43.53
C ARG A 8 -9.38 -22.35 43.85
N ARG A 9 -10.64 -22.26 43.40
CA ARG A 9 -11.84 -21.64 44.02
C ARG A 9 -11.72 -20.29 44.75
N ARG A 10 -12.51 -19.32 44.25
CA ARG A 10 -13.61 -18.72 45.03
C ARG A 10 -14.84 -18.57 44.13
N GLY A 11 -15.95 -19.15 44.54
CA GLY A 11 -17.25 -18.86 43.97
C GLY A 11 -17.92 -17.72 44.72
N ARG A 12 -18.81 -16.99 44.03
CA ARG A 12 -20.14 -16.67 44.56
C ARG A 12 -21.08 -16.31 43.42
N LEU A 13 -22.21 -17.04 43.42
CA LEU A 13 -23.44 -16.71 42.72
C LEU A 13 -23.94 -15.31 43.12
N VAL A 14 -24.62 -14.65 42.18
CA VAL A 14 -25.74 -13.68 42.24
C VAL A 14 -25.53 -12.88 40.96
N GLY A 15 -26.32 -12.97 39.90
CA GLY A 15 -27.77 -12.97 39.80
C GLY A 15 -28.06 -12.17 38.52
N THR A 16 -29.08 -12.59 37.77
CA THR A 16 -29.96 -11.71 36.98
C THR A 16 -29.37 -10.39 36.48
N ALA A 17 -29.14 -10.30 35.17
CA ALA A 17 -29.86 -9.35 34.34
C ALA A 17 -29.41 -9.55 32.88
N VAL A 18 -30.32 -10.10 32.09
CA VAL A 18 -30.44 -9.76 30.68
C VAL A 18 -30.56 -8.24 30.63
N PHE A 19 -29.44 -7.54 30.43
CA PHE A 19 -29.48 -6.12 30.17
C PHE A 19 -29.96 -5.94 28.73
N ALA A 20 -31.29 -5.91 28.61
CA ALA A 20 -31.99 -5.18 27.58
C ALA A 20 -31.57 -3.69 27.69
N PHE A 21 -30.44 -3.34 27.09
CA PHE A 21 -30.23 -2.00 26.56
C PHE A 21 -30.80 -2.08 25.13
N GLY A 22 -32.09 -1.86 24.91
CA GLY A 22 -32.80 -0.68 25.37
C GLY A 22 -32.23 0.49 24.59
N ILE A 23 -32.60 0.58 23.31
CA ILE A 23 -32.51 1.82 22.53
C ILE A 23 -33.49 2.81 23.18
N GLN A 24 -33.14 3.33 24.36
CA GLN A 24 -33.69 4.59 24.80
C GLN A 24 -32.86 5.63 24.06
N ALA A 25 -33.38 5.98 22.89
CA ALA A 25 -33.16 7.30 22.33
C ALA A 25 -33.35 8.29 23.49
N ALA A 26 -32.24 8.88 23.95
CA ALA A 26 -32.27 10.08 24.75
C ALA A 26 -32.77 11.20 23.82
N LEU A 27 -34.07 11.15 23.53
CA LEU A 27 -34.89 12.30 23.18
C LEU A 27 -35.16 13.08 24.46
N THR A 28 -34.11 13.42 25.19
CA THR A 28 -34.12 14.62 26.02
C THR A 28 -33.60 15.73 25.12
N GLY A 29 -34.43 16.10 24.15
CA GLY A 29 -34.33 17.43 23.56
C GLY A 29 -34.50 18.45 24.69
N PRO A 30 -33.83 19.61 24.60
CA PRO A 30 -34.02 20.64 25.60
C PRO A 30 -35.50 20.98 25.67
N ALA A 31 -36.08 20.81 26.86
CA ALA A 31 -37.37 21.34 27.22
C ALA A 31 -37.29 22.87 27.16
N GLY A 32 -37.44 23.41 25.95
CA GLY A 32 -37.55 24.84 25.69
C GLY A 32 -39.01 25.26 25.90
N ALA A 33 -39.32 25.65 27.13
CA ALA A 33 -40.55 26.31 27.46
C ALA A 33 -40.71 27.61 26.66
N GLY A 34 -41.93 27.84 26.16
CA GLY A 34 -42.60 29.14 26.08
C GLY A 34 -41.85 30.34 25.49
N GLY A 35 -42.32 30.79 24.33
CA GLY A 35 -42.09 32.17 23.90
C GLY A 35 -42.14 32.32 22.38
N SER A 36 -43.34 32.46 21.82
CA SER A 36 -43.53 32.95 20.45
C SER A 36 -43.17 34.43 20.37
N SER A 37 -41.87 34.73 20.47
CA SER A 37 -41.27 36.04 20.21
C SER A 37 -40.12 35.85 19.23
N PRO A 38 -39.96 36.73 18.22
CA PRO A 38 -38.94 36.58 17.18
C PRO A 38 -37.49 36.54 17.73
N ALA A 39 -37.26 37.06 18.95
CA ALA A 39 -35.97 36.99 19.63
C ALA A 39 -35.55 35.55 20.00
N GLY A 40 -36.45 34.73 20.54
CA GLY A 40 -36.12 33.38 21.02
C GLY A 40 -35.78 32.39 19.91
N LEU A 41 -36.25 32.65 18.68
CA LEU A 41 -35.93 31.83 17.51
C LEU A 41 -34.49 32.06 17.04
N LEU A 42 -34.00 33.30 17.13
CA LEU A 42 -32.61 33.64 16.80
C LEU A 42 -31.64 33.05 17.83
N ASP A 43 -31.97 33.15 19.11
CA ASP A 43 -31.16 32.56 20.20
C ASP A 43 -31.03 31.04 20.06
N GLY A 44 -32.12 30.34 19.70
CA GLY A 44 -32.08 28.90 19.43
C GLY A 44 -31.22 28.50 18.22
N LEU A 45 -31.19 29.36 17.20
CA LEU A 45 -30.42 29.12 15.97
C LEU A 45 -28.92 29.33 16.21
N VAL A 46 -28.55 30.35 16.99
CA VAL A 46 -27.16 30.59 17.41
C VAL A 46 -26.65 29.45 18.29
N ALA A 47 -27.43 29.04 19.31
CA ALA A 47 -27.06 27.93 20.18
C ALA A 47 -26.91 26.60 19.42
N GLY A 48 -27.79 26.34 18.45
CA GLY A 48 -27.67 25.18 17.57
C GLY A 48 -26.42 25.20 16.69
N TRP A 49 -26.00 26.38 16.23
CA TRP A 49 -24.81 26.55 15.40
C TRP A 49 -23.51 26.39 16.19
N GLU A 50 -23.45 26.87 17.44
CA GLU A 50 -22.31 26.63 18.33
C GLU A 50 -22.17 25.14 18.70
N ALA A 51 -23.28 24.46 18.98
CA ALA A 51 -23.26 23.02 19.24
C ALA A 51 -22.78 22.22 18.01
N PHE A 52 -23.21 22.64 16.82
CA PHE A 52 -22.78 22.03 15.57
C PHE A 52 -21.27 22.22 15.33
N THR A 53 -20.75 23.44 15.43
CA THR A 53 -19.33 23.72 15.21
C THR A 53 -18.44 23.00 16.23
N GLY A 54 -18.86 22.93 17.49
CA GLY A 54 -18.18 22.15 18.53
C GLY A 54 -18.12 20.65 18.20
N SER A 55 -19.19 20.08 17.65
CA SER A 55 -19.22 18.67 17.25
C SER A 55 -18.30 18.36 16.06
N VAL A 56 -18.21 19.28 15.09
CA VAL A 56 -17.32 19.15 13.92
C VAL A 56 -15.86 19.29 14.35
N ALA A 57 -15.54 20.27 15.20
CA ALA A 57 -14.20 20.48 15.71
C ALA A 57 -13.67 19.23 16.46
N ARG A 58 -14.53 18.61 17.27
CA ARG A 58 -14.18 17.41 18.04
C ARG A 58 -13.93 16.20 17.15
N ARG A 59 -14.74 16.01 16.10
CA ARG A 59 -14.52 14.94 15.11
C ARG A 59 -13.22 15.14 14.34
N LEU A 60 -12.90 16.38 13.96
CA LEU A 60 -11.64 16.70 13.29
C LEU A 60 -10.44 16.40 14.20
N SER A 61 -10.49 16.79 15.48
CA SER A 61 -9.42 16.47 16.43
C SER A 61 -9.27 14.96 16.67
N ASP A 62 -10.37 14.23 16.79
CA ASP A 62 -10.35 12.77 16.98
C ASP A 62 -9.72 12.07 15.77
N THR A 63 -10.04 12.52 14.54
CA THR A 63 -9.39 11.99 13.33
C THR A 63 -7.91 12.33 13.24
N ALA A 64 -7.51 13.53 13.68
CA ALA A 64 -6.12 13.94 13.69
C ALA A 64 -5.29 13.10 14.68
N GLN A 65 -5.85 12.82 15.87
CA GLN A 65 -5.23 11.94 16.86
C GLN A 65 -5.14 10.50 16.35
N ALA A 66 -6.21 9.98 15.74
CA ALA A 66 -6.21 8.63 15.17
C ALA A 66 -5.16 8.44 14.05
N VAL A 67 -4.87 9.48 13.27
CA VAL A 67 -3.80 9.45 12.25
C VAL A 67 -2.42 9.57 12.89
N ALA A 68 -2.28 10.35 13.97
CA ALA A 68 -1.02 10.50 14.70
C ALA A 68 -0.64 9.23 15.50
N ASP A 69 -1.62 8.49 16.02
CA ASP A 69 -1.43 7.25 16.76
C ASP A 69 -1.24 6.02 15.86
N MET A 70 -1.41 6.15 14.54
CA MET A 70 -1.05 5.06 13.64
C MET A 70 0.47 4.88 13.69
N PRO A 71 0.99 3.69 14.02
CA PRO A 71 2.40 3.42 13.88
C PRO A 71 2.76 3.68 12.41
N ALA A 72 3.86 4.38 12.17
CA ALA A 72 4.38 4.55 10.82
C ALA A 72 4.59 3.15 10.24
N MET A 73 3.62 2.70 9.44
CA MET A 73 3.78 1.51 8.62
C MET A 73 5.08 1.74 7.87
N ASP A 74 6.01 0.80 7.97
CA ASP A 74 7.30 0.89 7.31
C ASP A 74 7.03 1.02 5.81
N LEU A 75 7.01 2.26 5.32
CA LEU A 75 6.75 2.62 3.94
C LEU A 75 7.98 2.34 3.08
N THR A 76 8.93 1.52 3.56
CA THR A 76 9.98 0.99 2.70
C THR A 76 9.28 0.16 1.61
N PRO A 77 9.36 0.60 0.34
CA PRO A 77 8.80 -0.20 -0.74
C PRO A 77 9.44 -1.58 -0.68
N PRO A 78 8.66 -2.67 -0.77
CA PRO A 78 9.22 -4.01 -0.71
C PRO A 78 10.19 -4.17 -1.88
N VAL A 79 11.48 -4.18 -1.57
CA VAL A 79 12.53 -4.40 -2.55
C VAL A 79 12.47 -5.86 -2.96
N THR A 80 12.09 -6.13 -4.20
CA THR A 80 11.96 -7.49 -4.73
C THR A 80 12.93 -7.72 -5.87
N VAL A 81 13.50 -8.92 -5.94
CA VAL A 81 14.34 -9.32 -7.06
C VAL A 81 13.48 -10.08 -8.04
N ILE A 82 13.42 -9.59 -9.27
CA ILE A 82 12.61 -10.15 -10.34
C ILE A 82 13.53 -10.75 -11.39
N ARG A 83 13.30 -12.01 -11.69
CA ARG A 83 14.02 -12.75 -12.73
C ARG A 83 13.27 -12.66 -14.04
N GLY A 84 13.97 -12.30 -15.11
CA GLY A 84 13.41 -12.24 -16.46
C GLY A 84 14.45 -11.83 -17.47
N ARG A 85 14.37 -12.41 -18.68
CA ARG A 85 15.34 -12.13 -19.75
C ARG A 85 14.86 -10.99 -20.64
N ARG A 86 15.52 -9.84 -20.61
CA ARG A 86 15.21 -8.67 -21.46
C ARG A 86 16.46 -8.15 -22.16
N SER A 87 16.36 -7.87 -23.46
CA SER A 87 17.48 -7.30 -24.21
C SER A 87 17.69 -5.84 -23.84
N CYS A 88 18.92 -5.45 -23.55
CA CYS A 88 19.27 -4.07 -23.33
C CYS A 88 19.24 -3.29 -24.66
N PRO A 89 18.46 -2.20 -24.77
CA PRO A 89 18.50 -1.34 -25.94
C PRO A 89 19.87 -0.66 -26.07
N ILE A 90 20.30 -0.42 -27.30
CA ILE A 90 21.48 0.38 -27.60
C ILE A 90 20.98 1.74 -28.08
N PRO A 91 21.24 2.83 -27.34
CA PRO A 91 20.65 4.14 -27.62
C PRO A 91 21.14 4.74 -28.94
N ALA A 92 22.38 4.44 -29.32
CA ALA A 92 22.99 4.87 -30.56
C ALA A 92 24.11 3.90 -30.96
N PRO A 93 24.39 3.71 -32.26
CA PRO A 93 25.53 2.92 -32.70
C PRO A 93 26.83 3.46 -32.10
N GLY A 94 27.61 2.58 -31.46
CA GLY A 94 28.87 2.94 -30.81
C GLY A 94 28.77 3.38 -29.34
N ARG A 95 27.56 3.38 -28.74
CA ARG A 95 27.38 3.58 -27.29
C ARG A 95 27.20 2.26 -26.55
N SER A 96 27.44 2.28 -25.24
CA SER A 96 27.13 1.17 -24.34
C SER A 96 25.64 0.84 -24.37
N ALA A 97 25.29 -0.42 -24.10
CA ALA A 97 23.89 -0.82 -23.99
C ALA A 97 23.28 -0.28 -22.68
N ASP A 98 22.08 0.28 -22.76
CA ASP A 98 21.37 0.86 -21.62
C ASP A 98 20.54 -0.21 -20.91
N CYS A 99 21.20 -1.01 -20.07
CA CYS A 99 20.52 -2.06 -19.32
C CYS A 99 19.56 -1.51 -18.25
N ALA A 100 19.84 -0.34 -17.66
CA ALA A 100 18.91 0.32 -16.74
C ALA A 100 17.50 0.54 -17.32
N ALA A 101 17.39 0.90 -18.60
CA ALA A 101 16.09 1.06 -19.25
C ALA A 101 15.35 -0.29 -19.40
N ALA A 102 16.08 -1.39 -19.62
CA ALA A 102 15.50 -2.73 -19.68
C ALA A 102 15.11 -3.26 -18.29
N ALA A 103 15.87 -2.94 -17.24
CA ALA A 103 15.51 -3.27 -15.85
C ALA A 103 14.23 -2.54 -15.43
N LEU A 104 14.13 -1.25 -15.72
CA LEU A 104 12.93 -0.46 -15.45
C LEU A 104 11.71 -1.06 -16.16
N ARG A 105 11.84 -1.53 -17.41
CA ARG A 105 10.73 -2.20 -18.13
C ARG A 105 10.33 -3.51 -17.46
N LEU A 106 11.30 -4.30 -17.01
CA LEU A 106 11.06 -5.56 -16.32
C LEU A 106 10.34 -5.36 -14.98
N CYS A 107 10.69 -4.30 -14.24
CA CYS A 107 10.04 -3.91 -12.99
C CYS A 107 8.63 -3.33 -13.21
N ASN A 108 8.46 -2.48 -14.23
CA ASN A 108 7.14 -1.93 -14.58
C ASN A 108 6.13 -3.02 -14.98
N GLU A 109 6.58 -4.10 -15.62
CA GLU A 109 5.73 -5.25 -15.95
C GLU A 109 5.18 -5.97 -14.71
N GLN A 110 5.79 -5.75 -13.54
CA GLN A 110 5.41 -6.34 -12.26
C GLN A 110 4.73 -5.32 -11.34
N GLY A 111 4.53 -4.08 -11.81
CA GLY A 111 3.85 -3.01 -11.07
C GLY A 111 4.78 -2.11 -10.23
N PHE A 112 6.10 -2.26 -10.35
CA PHE A 112 7.06 -1.39 -9.66
C PHE A 112 7.35 -0.13 -10.49
N LEU A 113 7.52 1.01 -9.81
CA LEU A 113 7.79 2.29 -10.45
C LEU A 113 9.28 2.46 -10.79
N SER A 114 10.15 1.75 -10.07
CA SER A 114 11.58 1.85 -10.21
C SER A 114 12.24 0.47 -10.19
N GLY A 115 13.46 0.42 -10.71
CA GLY A 115 14.31 -0.74 -10.57
C GLY A 115 15.66 -0.55 -11.22
N GLN A 116 16.59 -1.41 -10.81
CA GLN A 116 17.98 -1.43 -11.24
C GLN A 116 18.38 -2.83 -11.69
N GLU A 117 19.24 -2.90 -12.69
CA GLU A 117 19.83 -4.14 -13.17
C GLU A 117 20.69 -4.80 -12.08
N LEU A 118 20.46 -6.08 -11.85
CA LEU A 118 21.27 -6.88 -10.91
C LEU A 118 22.26 -7.77 -11.66
N ASP A 119 21.81 -8.40 -12.74
CA ASP A 119 22.63 -9.30 -13.54
C ASP A 119 22.47 -9.01 -15.04
N ILE A 120 23.62 -8.90 -15.74
CA ILE A 120 23.71 -8.61 -17.17
C ILE A 120 24.50 -9.73 -17.84
N GLU A 121 23.82 -10.48 -18.68
CA GLU A 121 24.41 -11.47 -19.55
C GLU A 121 24.75 -10.84 -20.91
N SER A 122 25.97 -11.06 -21.40
CA SER A 122 26.41 -10.57 -22.70
C SER A 122 26.79 -11.73 -23.62
N GLY A 123 26.43 -11.64 -24.90
CA GLY A 123 26.70 -12.73 -25.84
C GLY A 123 26.49 -12.35 -27.29
N GLN A 124 27.01 -13.20 -28.17
CA GLN A 124 26.89 -13.00 -29.62
C GLN A 124 25.69 -13.78 -30.15
N VAL A 125 24.75 -13.07 -30.79
CA VAL A 125 23.67 -13.70 -31.54
C VAL A 125 24.06 -13.77 -33.01
N CYS A 126 24.36 -14.97 -33.47
CA CYS A 126 24.49 -15.28 -34.88
C CYS A 126 23.12 -15.73 -35.40
N ARG A 127 22.61 -15.12 -36.49
CA ARG A 127 21.38 -15.61 -37.13
C ARG A 127 21.66 -16.95 -37.79
N GLY A 128 21.07 -18.02 -37.26
CA GLY A 128 21.38 -19.41 -37.60
C GLY A 128 20.89 -19.91 -38.97
N THR A 129 20.41 -19.06 -39.88
CA THR A 129 19.86 -19.53 -41.16
C THR A 129 20.91 -19.80 -42.24
N GLN A 130 22.20 -19.52 -41.98
CA GLN A 130 23.24 -19.64 -43.01
C GLN A 130 24.45 -20.49 -42.64
N LEU A 131 24.53 -21.05 -41.42
CA LEU A 131 25.67 -21.89 -41.02
C LEU A 131 25.51 -23.38 -41.36
N GLY A 132 24.32 -23.86 -41.70
CA GLY A 132 24.04 -25.30 -41.83
C GLY A 132 23.93 -25.85 -43.26
N LEU A 133 23.72 -25.02 -44.29
CA LEU A 133 23.47 -25.53 -45.65
C LEU A 133 24.59 -25.25 -46.66
N TRP A 134 25.49 -24.32 -46.39
CA TRP A 134 26.54 -23.94 -47.33
C TRP A 134 27.82 -23.72 -46.53
N GLY A 135 28.83 -24.56 -46.78
CA GLY A 135 30.15 -24.47 -46.16
C GLY A 135 30.60 -23.02 -46.00
N GLY A 136 31.00 -22.69 -44.76
CA GLY A 136 31.27 -21.35 -44.25
C GLY A 136 31.57 -20.26 -45.28
N GLN A 137 30.59 -19.41 -45.53
CA GLN A 137 30.80 -18.06 -46.05
C GLN A 137 31.05 -17.13 -44.83
N PRO A 138 32.22 -16.49 -44.70
CA PRO A 138 32.49 -15.53 -43.63
C PRO A 138 31.72 -14.24 -43.92
N GLY A 139 30.43 -14.19 -43.58
CA GLY A 139 29.59 -13.09 -44.06
C GLY A 139 28.36 -12.75 -43.24
N THR A 140 27.88 -13.59 -42.34
CA THR A 140 26.76 -13.19 -41.46
C THR A 140 27.32 -12.53 -40.20
N PRO A 141 27.14 -11.21 -40.00
CA PRO A 141 27.67 -10.55 -38.82
C PRO A 141 26.93 -11.06 -37.58
N CYS A 142 27.62 -11.82 -36.73
CA CYS A 142 27.16 -12.08 -35.37
C CYS A 142 27.05 -10.74 -34.65
N LYS A 143 25.87 -10.44 -34.11
CA LYS A 143 25.63 -9.20 -33.39
C LYS A 143 25.81 -9.44 -31.90
N PHE A 144 26.70 -8.68 -31.29
CA PHE A 144 26.81 -8.65 -29.83
C PHE A 144 25.53 -8.04 -29.25
N LYS A 145 24.96 -8.70 -28.25
CA LYS A 145 23.77 -8.24 -27.53
C LYS A 145 23.98 -8.45 -26.04
N ASN A 146 23.44 -7.53 -25.26
CA ASN A 146 23.37 -7.63 -23.81
C ASN A 146 21.92 -7.91 -23.42
N TRP A 147 21.75 -8.74 -22.40
CA TRP A 147 20.47 -9.05 -21.79
C TRP A 147 20.59 -8.88 -20.29
N ILE A 148 19.53 -8.40 -19.67
CA ILE A 148 19.33 -8.55 -18.23
C ILE A 148 18.63 -9.87 -17.99
N THR A 149 19.04 -10.55 -16.93
CA THR A 149 18.49 -11.81 -16.43
C THR A 149 17.79 -11.60 -15.08
N GLU A 150 18.25 -10.63 -14.29
CA GLU A 150 17.68 -10.28 -12.98
C GLU A 150 17.72 -8.76 -12.73
N ALA A 151 16.68 -8.22 -12.09
CA ALA A 151 16.61 -6.82 -11.68
C ALA A 151 16.06 -6.70 -10.25
N VAL A 152 16.51 -5.69 -9.52
CA VAL A 152 15.95 -5.28 -8.23
C VAL A 152 14.90 -4.21 -8.48
N CYS A 153 13.69 -4.40 -7.96
CA CYS A 153 12.54 -3.52 -8.17
C CYS A 153 12.01 -2.99 -6.84
N TRP A 154 11.59 -1.73 -6.84
CA TRP A 154 11.00 -1.04 -5.67
C TRP A 154 10.05 0.08 -6.09
#